data_AF-A0A1F8EAG5-F1
#
_entry.id   AF-A0A1F8EAG5-F1
#
_cell.length_a   1.000
_cell.length_b   1.000
_cell.length_c   1.000
_cell.angle_alpha   90.00
_cell.angle_beta   90.00
_cell.angle_gamma   90.00
#
_symmetry.space_group_name_H-M   'P 1'
#
loop_
_entity.id
_entity.type
_entity.pdbx_description
1 polymer ?
#
loop_
_entity_poly.entity_id
_entity_poly.type
_entity_poly.pdbx_seq_one_letter_code
_entity_poly.pdbx_strand_id
1 'polypeptide(L)'
;MADKGGLQLLPETRKKIDIKIPGENRLILIGIGLVVLVLLFAGGLWMYSNNLTDQISTADKQLADLEAQRDKKVEQNLVTLSKQIVLTSRILEDHIYWSTGFSKIESAQQSNVQFKSLSAVLGEKSIRVRALSDNYTTIARQLAAFVADNSVKDVSLDSVSTLTSGKLDFNIKIKFDETKFLKN
;
A
#
# COMPACT_ATOMS: atom_id res chain seq x y z
N MET A 1 90.57 -1.05 58.19
CA MET A 1 91.82 -0.94 58.98
C MET A 1 91.92 0.51 59.42
N ALA A 2 91.80 0.78 60.72
CA ALA A 2 91.81 2.11 61.30
C ALA A 2 92.90 2.16 62.38
N ASP A 3 93.78 3.15 62.26
CA ASP A 3 94.66 3.77 63.26
C ASP A 3 95.78 4.49 62.49
N LYS A 4 96.41 5.59 62.89
CA LYS A 4 96.31 6.60 63.97
C LYS A 4 97.50 7.51 63.64
N GLY A 5 97.35 8.84 63.58
CA GLY A 5 98.57 9.66 63.38
C GLY A 5 98.46 11.11 62.96
N GLY A 6 97.37 11.83 63.27
CA GLY A 6 97.31 13.27 63.02
C GLY A 6 96.51 13.97 64.11
N LEU A 7 97.20 14.76 64.95
CA LEU A 7 96.58 15.68 65.90
C LEU A 7 95.85 16.77 65.10
N GLN A 8 94.52 16.64 64.98
CA GLN A 8 93.68 17.61 64.27
C GLN A 8 93.08 18.59 65.28
N LEU A 9 93.74 19.75 65.42
CA LEU A 9 93.43 20.80 66.41
C LEU A 9 92.44 21.86 65.89
N LEU A 10 91.38 21.46 65.19
CA LEU A 10 90.24 22.34 64.93
C LEU A 10 88.93 21.61 65.25
N PRO A 11 88.01 22.20 66.03
CA PRO A 11 86.67 21.65 66.14
C PRO A 11 85.98 21.75 64.77
N GLU A 12 85.73 20.60 64.13
CA GLU A 12 84.80 20.49 62.99
C GLU A 12 83.35 20.65 63.49
N THR A 13 83.01 21.82 64.04
CA THR A 13 81.62 22.24 64.19
C THR A 13 81.12 22.75 62.85
N ARG A 14 81.00 21.83 61.87
CA ARG A 14 80.10 22.07 60.74
C ARG A 14 78.67 21.92 61.24
N LYS A 15 78.11 23.04 61.71
CA LYS A 15 76.66 23.20 61.85
C LYS A 15 76.07 22.86 60.48
N LYS A 16 75.47 21.68 60.35
CA LYS A 16 74.69 21.32 59.16
C LYS A 16 73.63 22.41 59.05
N ILE A 17 73.79 23.28 58.06
CA ILE A 17 72.72 24.20 57.69
C ILE A 17 71.66 23.27 57.11
N ASP A 18 70.71 22.88 57.95
CA ASP A 18 69.48 22.30 57.48
C ASP A 18 68.74 23.42 56.76
N ILE A 19 69.02 23.53 55.46
CA ILE A 19 68.25 24.39 54.57
C ILE A 19 66.89 23.72 54.52
N LYS A 20 66.01 24.11 55.44
CA LYS A 20 64.59 23.81 55.36
C LYS A 20 64.07 24.57 54.16
N ILE A 21 64.19 23.96 52.97
CA ILE A 21 63.69 24.49 51.71
C ILE A 21 62.17 24.67 51.91
N PRO A 22 61.68 25.92 52.01
CA PRO A 22 60.26 26.15 52.16
C PRO A 22 59.63 26.02 50.77
N GLY A 23 58.49 25.35 50.68
CA GLY A 23 57.74 25.25 49.42
C GLY A 23 57.82 23.87 48.80
N GLU A 24 57.07 22.96 49.41
CA GLU A 24 56.73 21.67 48.85
C GLU A 24 55.91 21.90 47.55
N ASN A 25 56.57 21.85 46.39
CA ASN A 25 55.96 21.99 45.04
C ASN A 25 54.92 20.90 44.72
N ARG A 26 54.46 20.11 45.70
CA ARG A 26 53.45 19.06 45.52
C ARG A 26 52.14 19.64 45.00
N LEU A 27 51.74 20.85 45.41
CA LEU A 27 50.55 21.50 44.88
C LEU A 27 50.68 21.85 43.40
N ILE A 28 51.87 22.28 42.95
CA ILE A 28 52.15 22.59 41.54
C ILE A 28 52.16 21.30 40.71
N LEU A 29 52.78 20.23 41.20
CA LEU A 29 52.78 18.91 40.56
C LEU A 29 51.38 18.32 40.43
N ILE A 30 50.55 18.43 41.48
CA ILE A 30 49.15 18.01 41.46
C ILE A 30 48.36 18.87 40.46
N GLY A 31 48.59 20.19 40.43
CA GLY A 31 47.97 21.10 39.46
C GLY A 31 48.31 20.75 38.01
N ILE A 32 49.58 20.47 37.71
CA ILE A 32 50.01 20.03 36.38
C ILE A 32 49.35 18.69 36.01
N GLY A 33 49.31 17.73 36.94
CA GLY A 33 48.63 16.45 36.72
C GLY A 33 47.14 16.61 36.40
N LEU A 34 46.46 17.52 37.10
CA LEU A 34 45.04 17.82 36.87
C LEU A 34 44.82 18.48 35.50
N VAL A 35 45.69 19.41 35.10
CA VAL A 35 45.65 20.05 33.77
C VAL A 35 45.86 19.02 32.66
N VAL A 36 46.84 18.12 32.79
CA VAL A 36 47.08 17.04 31.82
C VAL A 36 45.87 16.12 31.72
N LEU A 37 45.25 15.77 32.85
CA LEU A 37 44.06 14.94 32.89
C LEU A 37 42.88 15.62 32.17
N VAL A 38 42.65 16.91 32.41
CA VAL A 38 41.62 17.70 31.69
C VAL A 38 41.89 17.74 30.19
N LEU A 39 43.14 17.93 29.76
CA LEU A 39 43.51 17.92 28.35
C LEU A 39 43.29 16.56 27.70
N LEU A 40 43.57 15.45 28.40
CA LEU A 40 43.29 14.10 27.92
C LEU A 40 41.78 13.85 27.77
N PHE A 41 40.97 14.28 28.75
CA PHE A 41 39.51 14.19 28.64
C PHE A 41 38.96 15.03 27.50
N ALA A 42 39.43 16.27 27.34
CA ALA A 42 39.00 17.15 26.26
C ALA A 42 39.40 16.60 24.88
N GLY A 43 40.64 16.11 24.74
CA GLY A 43 41.12 15.49 23.50
C GLY A 43 40.37 14.20 23.17
N GLY A 44 40.11 13.35 24.16
CA GLY A 44 39.32 12.12 23.99
C GLY A 44 37.88 12.40 23.57
N LEU A 45 37.22 13.39 24.18
CA LEU A 45 35.88 13.82 23.81
C LEU A 45 35.84 14.40 22.39
N TRP A 46 36.84 15.20 22.02
CA TRP A 46 36.94 15.76 20.68
C TRP A 46 37.10 14.67 19.61
N MET A 47 38.00 13.71 19.84
CA MET A 47 38.21 12.58 18.93
C MET A 47 36.96 11.70 18.80
N TYR A 48 36.27 11.43 19.92
CA TYR A 48 35.02 10.66 19.92
C TYR A 48 33.91 11.39 19.15
N SER A 49 33.73 12.69 19.39
CA SER A 49 32.76 13.51 18.67
C SER A 49 33.03 13.54 17.17
N ASN A 50 34.30 13.63 16.76
CA ASN A 50 34.67 13.61 15.35
C ASN A 50 34.33 12.26 14.71
N ASN A 51 34.67 11.15 15.37
CA ASN A 51 34.36 9.81 14.89
C ASN A 51 32.84 9.58 14.74
N LEU A 52 32.05 10.05 15.70
CA LEU A 52 30.58 9.99 15.60
C LEU A 52 30.06 10.82 14.41
N THR A 53 30.66 11.98 14.15
CA THR A 53 30.28 12.84 13.01
C THR A 53 30.63 12.16 11.68
N ASP A 54 31.80 11.52 11.60
CA ASP A 54 32.25 10.78 10.42
C ASP A 54 31.36 9.55 10.14
N GLN A 55 30.90 8.86 11.19
CA GLN A 55 29.95 7.75 11.07
C GLN A 55 28.60 8.20 10.55
N ILE A 56 28.07 9.31 11.06
CA ILE A 56 26.81 9.91 10.58
C ILE A 56 26.96 10.31 9.11
N SER A 57 28.04 11.02 8.75
CA SER A 57 28.28 11.42 7.37
C SER A 57 28.41 10.22 6.42
N THR A 58 28.99 9.11 6.88
CA THR A 58 29.10 7.88 6.09
C THR A 58 27.74 7.22 5.91
N ALA A 59 26.92 7.15 6.96
CA ALA A 59 25.57 6.61 6.89
C ALA A 59 24.67 7.45 5.96
N ASP A 60 24.77 8.78 6.02
CA ASP A 60 24.04 9.69 5.13
C ASP A 60 24.44 9.50 3.66
N LYS A 61 25.74 9.30 3.39
CA LYS A 61 26.22 8.99 2.04
C LYS A 61 25.70 7.64 1.55
N GLN A 62 25.69 6.62 2.40
CA GLN A 62 25.15 5.30 2.04
C GLN A 62 23.64 5.38 1.75
N LEU A 63 22.89 6.15 2.53
CA LEU A 63 21.47 6.40 2.28
C LEU A 63 21.26 7.17 0.96
N ALA A 64 22.06 8.20 0.70
CA ALA A 64 21.99 8.96 -0.55
C ALA A 64 22.34 8.10 -1.77
N ASP A 65 23.34 7.22 -1.68
CA ASP A 65 23.71 6.28 -2.75
C ASP A 65 22.61 5.24 -2.99
N LEU A 66 22.00 4.71 -1.92
CA LEU A 66 20.86 3.80 -2.01
C LEU A 66 19.64 4.49 -2.63
N GLU A 67 19.37 5.75 -2.28
CA GLU A 67 18.32 6.55 -2.92
C GLU A 67 18.62 6.87 -4.37
N ALA A 68 19.87 7.09 -4.75
CA ALA A 68 20.29 7.30 -6.14
C ALA A 68 20.17 6.04 -6.99
N GLN A 69 20.37 4.86 -6.38
CA GLN A 69 20.16 3.56 -7.04
C GLN A 69 18.68 3.19 -7.16
N ARG A 70 17.79 3.78 -6.35
CA ARG A 70 16.34 3.58 -6.48
C ARG A 70 15.79 4.42 -7.61
N ASP A 71 15.35 3.75 -8.67
CA ASP A 71 14.54 4.40 -9.69
C ASP A 71 13.10 4.59 -9.17
N LYS A 72 12.87 5.73 -8.49
CA LYS A 72 11.56 6.12 -7.95
C LYS A 72 10.45 6.06 -9.02
N LYS A 73 10.79 6.23 -10.30
CA LYS A 73 9.86 6.13 -11.42
C LYS A 73 9.43 4.68 -11.67
N VAL A 74 10.36 3.72 -11.61
CA VAL A 74 10.06 2.29 -11.76
C VAL A 74 9.21 1.79 -10.60
N GLU A 75 9.52 2.18 -9.36
CA GLU A 75 8.71 1.79 -8.19
C GLU A 75 7.27 2.31 -8.29
N GLN A 76 7.09 3.58 -8.67
CA GLN A 76 5.77 4.16 -8.84
C GLN A 76 5.00 3.52 -10.01
N ASN A 77 5.70 3.16 -11.09
CA ASN A 77 5.12 2.43 -12.20
C ASN A 77 4.68 1.01 -11.80
N LEU A 78 5.45 0.30 -10.97
CA LEU A 78 5.08 -1.02 -10.46
C LEU A 78 3.86 -0.96 -9.53
N VAL A 79 3.78 0.06 -8.67
CA VAL A 79 2.60 0.30 -7.82
C VAL A 79 1.37 0.64 -8.69
N THR A 80 1.55 1.41 -9.75
CA THR A 80 0.45 1.75 -10.67
C THR A 80 0.00 0.54 -11.47
N LEU A 81 0.95 -0.26 -11.99
CA LEU A 81 0.68 -1.47 -12.75
C LEU A 81 -0.06 -2.51 -11.91
N SER A 82 0.36 -2.73 -10.67
CA SER A 82 -0.35 -3.67 -9.77
C SER A 82 -1.79 -3.23 -9.51
N LYS A 83 -2.03 -1.93 -9.31
CA LYS A 83 -3.40 -1.38 -9.19
C LYS A 83 -4.19 -1.57 -10.47
N GLN A 84 -3.60 -1.31 -11.64
CA GLN A 84 -4.25 -1.50 -12.93
C GLN A 84 -4.64 -2.96 -13.15
N ILE A 85 -3.74 -3.91 -12.87
CA ILE A 85 -4.02 -5.34 -12.99
C ILE A 85 -5.20 -5.74 -12.10
N VAL A 86 -5.20 -5.34 -10.82
CA VAL A 86 -6.30 -5.67 -9.90
C VAL A 86 -7.64 -5.10 -10.38
N LEU A 87 -7.65 -3.87 -10.88
CA LEU A 87 -8.87 -3.25 -11.41
C LEU A 87 -9.35 -3.95 -12.68
N THR A 88 -8.45 -4.26 -13.61
CA THR A 88 -8.78 -4.98 -14.85
C THR A 88 -9.27 -6.39 -14.56
N SER A 89 -8.66 -7.12 -13.63
CA SER A 89 -9.11 -8.45 -13.21
C SER A 89 -10.53 -8.41 -12.64
N ARG A 90 -10.86 -7.44 -11.80
CA ARG A 90 -12.24 -7.28 -11.28
C ARG A 90 -13.25 -7.01 -12.38
N ILE A 91 -12.93 -6.10 -13.31
CA ILE A 91 -13.82 -5.81 -14.45
C ILE A 91 -14.02 -7.04 -15.33
N LEU A 92 -12.98 -7.86 -15.50
CA LEU A 92 -13.04 -9.07 -16.30
C LEU A 92 -13.83 -10.19 -15.61
N GLU A 93 -13.71 -10.34 -14.29
CA GLU A 93 -14.50 -11.31 -13.50
C GLU A 93 -15.99 -10.96 -13.44
N ASP A 94 -16.30 -9.67 -13.41
CA ASP A 94 -17.67 -9.13 -13.47
C ASP A 94 -18.17 -8.91 -14.91
N HIS A 95 -17.42 -9.37 -15.92
CA HIS A 95 -17.81 -9.19 -17.31
C HIS A 95 -19.06 -10.03 -17.64
N ILE A 96 -20.18 -9.33 -17.78
CA ILE A 96 -21.49 -9.89 -18.08
C ILE A 96 -21.57 -10.34 -19.55
N TYR A 97 -21.90 -11.60 -19.79
CA TYR A 97 -22.14 -12.13 -21.14
C TYR A 97 -23.59 -11.89 -21.56
N TRP A 98 -23.88 -10.65 -21.96
CA TRP A 98 -25.17 -10.31 -22.55
C TRP A 98 -25.51 -11.16 -23.78
N SER A 99 -24.50 -11.60 -24.54
CA SER A 99 -24.67 -12.53 -25.66
C SER A 99 -25.42 -13.81 -25.25
N THR A 100 -25.10 -14.40 -24.10
CA THR A 100 -25.78 -15.58 -23.55
C THR A 100 -27.22 -15.26 -23.19
N GLY A 101 -27.46 -14.11 -22.55
CA GLY A 101 -28.81 -13.65 -22.23
C GLY A 101 -29.67 -13.39 -23.47
N PHE A 102 -29.12 -12.75 -24.51
CA PHE A 102 -29.81 -12.53 -25.78
C PHE A 102 -30.13 -13.83 -26.50
N SER A 103 -29.20 -14.79 -26.51
CA SER A 103 -29.44 -16.11 -27.12
C SER A 103 -30.60 -16.85 -26.43
N LYS A 104 -30.72 -16.75 -25.10
CA LYS A 104 -31.86 -17.32 -24.36
C LYS A 104 -33.19 -16.64 -24.75
N ILE A 105 -33.22 -15.31 -24.84
CA ILE A 105 -34.42 -14.57 -25.26
C ILE A 105 -34.83 -14.95 -26.68
N GLU A 106 -33.86 -15.05 -27.59
CA GLU A 106 -34.09 -15.46 -28.98
C GLU A 106 -34.64 -16.88 -29.06
N SER A 107 -34.09 -17.82 -28.28
CA SER A 107 -34.57 -19.20 -28.23
C SER A 107 -36.00 -19.34 -27.71
N ALA A 108 -36.43 -18.43 -26.83
CA ALA A 108 -37.77 -18.39 -26.27
C ALA A 108 -38.75 -17.52 -27.09
N GLN A 109 -38.29 -16.84 -28.14
CA GLN A 109 -39.12 -15.96 -28.97
C GLN A 109 -40.07 -16.77 -29.85
N GLN A 110 -41.36 -16.48 -29.78
CA GLN A 110 -42.38 -17.05 -30.66
C GLN A 110 -42.33 -16.35 -32.04
N SER A 111 -42.50 -17.12 -33.12
CA SER A 111 -42.42 -16.61 -34.51
C SER A 111 -43.42 -15.49 -34.84
N ASN A 112 -44.52 -15.39 -34.08
CA ASN A 112 -45.60 -14.42 -34.29
C ASN A 112 -45.51 -13.21 -33.33
N VAL A 113 -44.32 -12.95 -32.77
CA VAL A 113 -44.04 -11.81 -31.87
C VAL A 113 -42.92 -10.97 -32.47
N GLN A 114 -43.16 -9.68 -32.63
CA GLN A 114 -42.18 -8.72 -33.14
C GLN A 114 -41.71 -7.79 -32.02
N PHE A 115 -40.44 -7.86 -31.63
CA PHE A 115 -39.87 -6.95 -30.65
C PHE A 115 -39.70 -5.54 -31.24
N LYS A 116 -40.15 -4.53 -30.50
CA LYS A 116 -39.93 -3.11 -30.81
C LYS A 116 -38.76 -2.53 -30.01
N SER A 117 -38.69 -2.86 -28.72
CA SER A 117 -37.65 -2.36 -27.84
C SER A 117 -37.40 -3.33 -26.71
N LEU A 118 -36.13 -3.52 -26.38
CA LEU A 118 -35.68 -4.26 -25.23
C LEU A 118 -34.83 -3.32 -24.37
N SER A 119 -35.17 -3.23 -23.09
CA SER A 119 -34.42 -2.45 -22.11
C SER A 119 -34.12 -3.32 -20.92
N ALA A 120 -32.85 -3.54 -20.62
CA ALA A 120 -32.41 -4.37 -19.52
C ALA A 120 -31.68 -3.53 -18.48
N VAL A 121 -32.06 -3.68 -17.21
CA VAL A 121 -31.49 -2.93 -16.10
C VAL A 121 -30.93 -3.93 -15.09
N LEU A 122 -29.59 -4.01 -15.01
CA LEU A 122 -28.91 -4.94 -14.10
C LEU A 122 -29.23 -4.68 -12.63
N GLY A 123 -29.27 -3.40 -12.24
CA GLY A 123 -29.57 -3.02 -10.85
C GLY A 123 -30.93 -3.52 -10.37
N GLU A 124 -31.91 -3.65 -11.27
CA GLU A 124 -33.26 -4.16 -10.97
C GLU A 124 -33.41 -5.66 -11.30
N LYS A 125 -32.38 -6.29 -11.87
CA LYS A 125 -32.41 -7.67 -12.42
C LYS A 125 -33.64 -7.90 -13.29
N SER A 126 -34.00 -6.89 -14.09
CA SER A 126 -35.22 -6.89 -14.88
C SER A 126 -34.98 -6.47 -16.33
N ILE A 127 -35.73 -7.09 -17.24
CA ILE A 127 -35.78 -6.78 -18.66
C ILE A 127 -37.20 -6.33 -18.98
N ARG A 128 -37.35 -5.13 -19.52
CA ARG A 128 -38.59 -4.61 -20.09
C ARG A 128 -38.55 -4.84 -21.59
N VAL A 129 -39.54 -5.57 -22.10
CA VAL A 129 -39.66 -5.93 -23.51
C VAL A 129 -40.97 -5.40 -24.03
N ARG A 130 -40.90 -4.54 -25.04
CA ARG A 130 -42.07 -4.08 -25.80
C ARG A 130 -42.13 -4.86 -27.11
N ALA A 131 -43.25 -5.51 -27.35
CA ALA A 131 -43.46 -6.31 -28.55
C ALA A 131 -44.86 -6.11 -29.14
N LEU A 132 -44.99 -6.46 -30.42
CA LEU A 132 -46.24 -6.56 -31.14
C LEU A 132 -46.64 -8.02 -31.31
N SER A 133 -47.93 -8.30 -31.22
CA SER A 133 -48.52 -9.59 -31.55
C SER A 133 -49.86 -9.41 -32.25
N ASP A 134 -50.28 -10.41 -33.03
CA ASP A 134 -51.55 -10.38 -33.74
C ASP A 134 -52.74 -10.80 -32.85
N ASN A 135 -52.50 -11.47 -31.71
CA ASN A 135 -53.56 -12.04 -30.87
C ASN A 135 -53.11 -12.32 -29.42
N TYR A 136 -54.05 -12.20 -28.48
CA TYR A 136 -53.80 -12.43 -27.04
C TYR A 136 -53.28 -13.84 -26.72
N THR A 137 -53.67 -14.84 -27.50
CA THR A 137 -53.18 -16.23 -27.37
C THR A 137 -51.67 -16.33 -27.60
N THR A 138 -51.15 -15.53 -28.53
CA THR A 138 -49.73 -15.50 -28.87
C THR A 138 -48.94 -14.79 -27.77
N ILE A 139 -49.51 -13.74 -27.15
CA ILE A 139 -48.94 -13.09 -25.95
C ILE A 139 -48.85 -14.08 -24.78
N ALA A 140 -49.92 -14.84 -24.51
CA ALA A 140 -49.94 -15.84 -23.46
C ALA A 140 -48.90 -16.95 -23.69
N ARG A 141 -48.74 -17.41 -24.94
CA ARG A 141 -47.72 -18.39 -25.32
C ARG A 141 -46.30 -17.85 -25.14
N GLN A 142 -46.07 -16.57 -25.45
CA GLN A 142 -44.78 -15.92 -25.23
C GLN A 142 -44.44 -15.82 -23.74
N LEU A 143 -45.41 -15.43 -22.90
CA LEU A 143 -45.26 -15.39 -21.44
C LEU A 143 -44.94 -16.79 -20.89
N ALA A 144 -45.66 -17.82 -21.35
CA ALA A 144 -45.41 -19.20 -20.94
C ALA A 144 -44.01 -19.70 -21.34
N ALA A 145 -43.52 -19.33 -22.53
CA ALA A 145 -42.17 -19.67 -22.98
C ALA A 145 -41.08 -19.05 -22.08
N PHE A 146 -41.28 -17.81 -21.62
CA PHE A 146 -40.36 -17.18 -20.67
C PHE A 146 -40.43 -17.79 -19.27
N VAL A 147 -41.62 -18.16 -18.79
CA VAL A 147 -41.79 -18.81 -17.47
C VAL A 147 -41.21 -20.23 -17.45
N ALA A 148 -41.19 -20.91 -18.60
CA ALA A 148 -40.63 -22.26 -18.71
C ALA A 148 -39.09 -22.30 -18.58
N ASP A 149 -38.38 -21.18 -18.75
CA ASP A 149 -36.94 -21.11 -18.58
C ASP A 149 -36.56 -20.96 -17.09
N ASN A 150 -35.75 -21.90 -16.58
CA ASN A 150 -35.21 -21.88 -15.21
C ASN A 150 -34.34 -20.65 -14.87
N SER A 151 -33.98 -19.85 -15.87
CA SER A 151 -33.21 -18.61 -15.75
C SER A 151 -34.09 -17.40 -15.41
N VAL A 152 -35.41 -17.54 -15.58
CA VAL A 152 -36.41 -16.49 -15.34
C VAL A 152 -37.11 -16.76 -14.00
N LYS A 153 -37.16 -15.75 -13.14
CA LYS A 153 -37.79 -15.84 -11.81
C LYS A 153 -39.27 -15.47 -11.84
N ASP A 154 -39.59 -14.44 -12.61
CA ASP A 154 -40.93 -13.85 -12.63
C ASP A 154 -41.15 -13.11 -13.95
N VAL A 155 -42.39 -13.14 -14.43
CA VAL A 155 -42.78 -12.48 -15.68
C VAL A 155 -44.10 -11.77 -15.46
N SER A 156 -44.10 -10.44 -15.57
CA SER A 156 -45.30 -9.62 -15.42
C SER A 156 -45.63 -8.91 -16.73
N LEU A 157 -46.92 -8.91 -17.07
CA LEU A 157 -47.45 -8.13 -18.18
C LEU A 157 -47.85 -6.74 -17.64
N ASP A 158 -47.13 -5.70 -18.06
CA ASP A 158 -47.34 -4.33 -17.57
C ASP A 158 -48.55 -3.67 -18.28
N SER A 159 -48.64 -3.82 -19.60
CA SER A 159 -49.75 -3.25 -20.38
C SER A 159 -49.95 -3.95 -21.72
N VAL A 160 -51.18 -3.91 -22.23
CA VAL A 160 -51.54 -4.31 -23.60
C VAL A 160 -52.39 -3.19 -24.22
N SER A 161 -52.05 -2.74 -25.41
CA SER A 161 -52.80 -1.75 -26.17
C SER A 161 -53.03 -2.20 -27.60
N THR A 162 -54.19 -1.89 -28.15
CA THR A 162 -54.53 -2.16 -29.55
C THR A 162 -54.02 -1.01 -30.43
N LEU A 163 -53.20 -1.30 -31.43
CA LEU A 163 -52.85 -0.33 -32.46
C LEU A 163 -53.96 -0.20 -33.49
N THR A 164 -54.02 0.97 -34.13
CA THR A 164 -54.90 1.25 -35.27
C THR A 164 -54.67 0.30 -36.46
N SER A 165 -53.54 -0.40 -36.49
CA SER A 165 -53.21 -1.43 -37.48
C SER A 165 -53.81 -2.81 -37.20
N GLY A 166 -54.59 -2.96 -36.11
CA GLY A 166 -55.17 -4.24 -35.69
C GLY A 166 -54.22 -5.16 -34.92
N LYS A 167 -52.98 -4.73 -34.68
CA LYS A 167 -52.00 -5.46 -33.86
C LYS A 167 -52.06 -5.04 -32.39
N LEU A 168 -51.69 -5.94 -31.49
CA LEU A 168 -51.57 -5.69 -30.05
C LEU A 168 -50.14 -5.30 -29.71
N ASP A 169 -49.91 -4.11 -29.16
CA ASP A 169 -48.69 -3.74 -28.44
C ASP A 169 -48.78 -4.27 -27.02
N PHE A 170 -47.72 -4.87 -26.52
CA PHE A 170 -47.67 -5.29 -25.13
C PHE A 170 -46.29 -5.08 -24.54
N ASN A 171 -46.27 -4.78 -23.24
CA ASN A 171 -45.05 -4.56 -22.49
C ASN A 171 -44.93 -5.62 -21.40
N ILE A 172 -43.82 -6.37 -21.42
CA ILE A 172 -43.52 -7.42 -20.44
C ILE A 172 -42.33 -6.94 -19.60
N LYS A 173 -42.41 -7.15 -18.30
CA LYS A 173 -41.28 -7.07 -17.39
C LYS A 173 -40.90 -8.48 -16.95
N ILE A 174 -39.68 -8.88 -17.27
CA ILE A 174 -39.10 -10.19 -16.95
C ILE A 174 -38.07 -9.96 -15.85
N LYS A 175 -38.20 -10.62 -14.69
CA LYS A 175 -37.15 -10.66 -13.67
C LYS A 175 -36.35 -11.95 -13.87
N PHE A 176 -35.03 -11.82 -13.94
CA PHE A 176 -34.14 -12.94 -14.22
C PHE A 176 -33.12 -13.15 -13.09
N ASP A 177 -32.54 -14.34 -13.05
CA ASP A 177 -31.40 -14.60 -12.18
C ASP A 177 -30.09 -14.32 -12.90
N GLU A 178 -29.34 -13.32 -12.43
CA GLU A 178 -28.08 -12.87 -13.01
C GLU A 178 -27.08 -14.04 -13.23
N THR A 179 -26.97 -14.96 -12.26
CA THR A 179 -25.99 -16.04 -12.35
C THR A 179 -26.36 -17.13 -13.36
N LYS A 180 -27.65 -17.30 -13.68
CA LYS A 180 -28.13 -18.33 -14.63
C LYS A 180 -28.43 -17.76 -16.01
N PHE A 181 -28.71 -16.47 -16.08
CA PHE A 181 -29.11 -15.78 -17.30
C PHE A 181 -27.91 -15.15 -18.02
N LEU A 182 -26.93 -14.65 -17.28
CA LEU A 182 -25.81 -13.87 -17.82
C LEU A 182 -24.43 -14.53 -17.67
N LYS A 183 -24.36 -15.64 -16.94
CA LYS A 183 -23.12 -16.40 -16.71
C LYS A 183 -23.27 -17.79 -17.36
N ASN A 184 -22.22 -18.22 -18.04
CA ASN A 184 -22.11 -19.55 -18.65
C ASN A 184 -21.60 -20.55 -17.61
#